data_AF-A0A2H0MYB7-F1
#
_entry.id   AF-A0A2H0MYB7-F1
#
_cell.length_a   1.000
_cell.length_b   1.000
_cell.length_c   1.000
_cell.angle_alpha   90.00
_cell.angle_beta   90.00
_cell.angle_gamma   90.00
#
_symmetry.space_group_name_H-M   'P 1'
#
loop_
_entity.id
_entity.type
_entity.pdbx_description
1 polymer ?
#
loop_
_entity_poly.entity_id
_entity_poly.type
_entity_poly.pdbx_seq_one_letter_code
_entity_poly.pdbx_strand_id
1 'polypeptide(L)'
;MGVPELIESIGFYNLVQLDEIIFGLPMGLGAVELNVEKINKHPCAFVGKTLEEVIEKIRLNDALSKEKYEPILKDVFGFYNILGWGADLYGVPVSLGEINLHTIKISDYPGIIKSFYRDDLIKEIEEFCRSEHRKMRDLSAGREQ
;
A
#
# COMPACT_ATOMS: atom_id res chain seq x y z
N MET A 1 17.56 -6.36 -26.75
CA MET A 1 16.56 -6.41 -25.67
C MET A 1 17.11 -5.58 -24.53
N GLY A 2 16.35 -4.62 -24.04
CA GLY A 2 16.69 -3.91 -22.81
C GLY A 2 16.74 -4.84 -21.60
N VAL A 3 17.34 -4.35 -20.52
CA VAL A 3 17.19 -4.96 -19.20
C VAL A 3 15.97 -4.33 -18.53
N PRO A 4 15.15 -5.12 -17.82
CA PRO A 4 14.03 -4.55 -17.10
C PRO A 4 14.50 -3.69 -15.93
N GLU A 5 13.92 -2.51 -15.80
CA GLU A 5 14.24 -1.54 -14.75
C GLU A 5 13.02 -1.32 -13.85
N LEU A 6 13.22 -1.43 -12.54
CA LEU A 6 12.20 -1.05 -11.57
C LEU A 6 12.14 0.48 -11.51
N ILE A 7 11.00 1.06 -11.90
CA ILE A 7 10.75 2.49 -11.78
C ILE A 7 10.37 2.82 -10.33
N GLU A 8 9.29 2.20 -9.86
CA GLU A 8 8.75 2.45 -8.54
C GLU A 8 7.92 1.27 -8.02
N SER A 9 7.57 1.34 -6.73
CA SER A 9 6.67 0.42 -6.08
C SER A 9 5.50 1.18 -5.46
N ILE A 10 4.28 0.78 -5.81
CA ILE A 10 3.03 1.37 -5.30
C ILE A 10 2.18 0.26 -4.71
N GLY A 11 1.58 0.48 -3.54
CA GLY A 11 0.73 -0.55 -2.95
C GLY A 11 1.42 -1.92 -2.86
N PHE A 12 0.80 -2.91 -3.50
CA PHE A 12 1.33 -4.27 -3.66
C PHE A 12 1.99 -4.54 -5.01
N TYR A 13 2.36 -3.50 -5.77
CA TYR A 13 2.82 -3.59 -7.16
C TYR A 13 4.22 -3.00 -7.36
N ASN A 14 4.95 -3.61 -8.29
CA ASN A 14 6.15 -3.05 -8.89
C ASN A 14 5.81 -2.56 -10.30
N LEU A 15 6.23 -1.35 -10.62
CA LEU A 15 6.18 -0.79 -11.97
C LEU A 15 7.55 -0.96 -12.59
N VAL A 16 7.63 -1.83 -13.59
CA VAL A 16 8.86 -2.21 -14.26
C VAL A 16 8.79 -1.75 -15.70
N GLN A 17 9.82 -1.07 -16.19
CA GLN A 17 9.95 -0.73 -17.59
C GLN A 17 10.87 -1.70 -18.31
N LEU A 18 10.45 -2.13 -19.50
CA LEU A 18 11.30 -2.84 -20.44
C LEU A 18 11.03 -2.27 -21.83
N ASP A 19 12.07 -1.75 -22.46
CA ASP A 19 12.00 -0.98 -23.70
C ASP A 19 11.01 0.22 -23.54
N GLU A 20 9.98 0.33 -24.37
CA GLU A 20 8.96 1.40 -24.31
C GLU A 20 7.67 0.98 -23.57
N ILE A 21 7.73 -0.09 -22.80
CA ILE A 21 6.56 -0.71 -22.17
C ILE A 21 6.72 -0.71 -20.66
N ILE A 22 5.66 -0.32 -19.97
CA ILE A 22 5.57 -0.34 -18.51
C ILE A 22 4.66 -1.48 -18.08
N PHE A 23 5.15 -2.26 -17.12
CA PHE A 23 4.49 -3.42 -16.55
C PHE A 23 4.16 -3.15 -15.09
N GLY A 24 2.88 -3.23 -14.73
CA GLY A 24 2.40 -3.21 -13.35
C GLY A 24 2.24 -4.64 -12.84
N LEU A 25 3.14 -5.09 -11.98
CA LEU A 25 3.21 -6.47 -11.53
C LEU A 25 2.96 -6.58 -10.02
N PRO A 26 2.05 -7.44 -9.57
CA PRO A 26 1.86 -7.64 -8.15
C PRO A 26 3.09 -8.33 -7.56
N MET A 27 3.61 -7.84 -6.45
CA MET A 27 4.85 -8.32 -5.82
C MET A 27 4.79 -9.80 -5.43
N GLY A 28 3.59 -10.35 -5.24
CA GLY A 28 3.37 -11.76 -4.92
C GLY A 28 3.38 -12.71 -6.13
N LEU A 29 3.57 -12.19 -7.35
CA LEU A 29 3.49 -12.99 -8.58
C LEU A 29 4.68 -13.95 -8.78
N GLY A 30 5.78 -13.74 -8.03
CA GLY A 30 6.99 -14.53 -8.14
C GLY A 30 7.80 -14.18 -9.39
N ALA A 31 8.48 -15.18 -9.97
CA ALA A 31 9.24 -14.99 -11.21
C ALA A 31 8.29 -14.81 -12.39
N VAL A 32 8.46 -13.72 -13.14
CA VAL A 32 7.58 -13.35 -14.24
C VAL A 32 8.39 -13.09 -15.50
N GLU A 33 7.96 -13.70 -16.60
CA GLU A 33 8.45 -13.34 -17.92
C GLU A 33 7.70 -12.09 -18.42
N LEU A 34 8.44 -11.01 -18.67
CA LEU A 34 7.90 -9.74 -19.15
C LEU A 34 7.54 -9.83 -20.64
N ASN A 35 6.39 -10.44 -20.91
CA ASN A 35 5.81 -10.59 -22.23
C ASN A 35 4.36 -10.09 -22.21
N VAL A 36 4.03 -9.15 -23.09
CA VAL A 36 2.72 -8.48 -23.13
C VAL A 36 1.56 -9.48 -23.23
N GLU A 37 1.66 -10.51 -24.08
CA GLU A 37 0.59 -11.50 -24.25
C GLU A 37 0.37 -12.36 -23.00
N LYS A 38 1.45 -12.66 -22.25
CA LYS A 38 1.35 -13.39 -20.99
C LYS A 38 0.78 -12.51 -19.88
N ILE A 39 1.27 -11.27 -19.76
CA ILE A 39 0.83 -10.33 -18.72
C ILE A 39 -0.65 -9.98 -18.88
N ASN A 40 -1.12 -9.72 -20.10
CA ASN A 40 -2.53 -9.40 -20.35
C ASN A 40 -3.50 -10.54 -20.01
N LYS A 41 -3.02 -11.77 -19.85
CA LYS A 41 -3.84 -12.92 -19.40
C LYS A 41 -3.90 -13.02 -17.87
N HIS A 42 -3.03 -12.31 -17.16
CA HIS A 42 -3.00 -12.34 -15.71
C HIS A 42 -3.94 -11.26 -15.15
N PRO A 43 -4.95 -11.62 -14.33
CA PRO A 43 -6.02 -10.70 -13.94
C PRO A 43 -5.55 -9.53 -13.07
N CYS A 44 -4.39 -9.65 -12.43
CA CYS A 44 -3.82 -8.63 -11.57
C CYS A 44 -2.51 -8.07 -12.12
N ALA A 45 -2.19 -8.24 -13.40
CA ALA A 45 -0.99 -7.65 -13.98
C ALA A 45 -1.36 -6.79 -15.20
N PHE A 46 -0.63 -5.68 -15.36
CA PHE A 46 -1.02 -4.63 -16.29
C PHE A 46 0.14 -4.24 -17.20
N VAL A 47 -0.22 -3.84 -18.42
CA VAL A 47 0.71 -3.29 -19.41
C VAL A 47 0.20 -1.92 -19.80
N GLY A 48 1.11 -0.96 -19.98
CA GLY A 48 0.80 0.38 -20.47
C GLY A 48 2.00 1.04 -21.11
N LYS A 49 1.76 2.21 -21.71
CA LYS A 49 2.81 3.05 -22.32
C LYS A 49 3.27 4.17 -21.39
N THR A 50 2.47 4.51 -20.39
CA THR A 50 2.80 5.52 -19.37
C THR A 50 2.56 4.98 -17.97
N LEU A 51 3.23 5.60 -16.98
CA LEU A 51 3.06 5.23 -15.58
C LEU A 51 1.61 5.47 -15.14
N GLU A 52 1.03 6.61 -15.50
CA GLU A 52 -0.33 6.99 -15.12
C GLU A 52 -1.36 5.97 -15.59
N GLU A 53 -1.21 5.47 -16.83
CA GLU A 53 -2.09 4.45 -17.39
C GLU A 53 -2.04 3.14 -16.56
N VAL A 54 -0.83 2.69 -16.21
CA VAL A 54 -0.64 1.47 -15.44
C VAL A 54 -1.16 1.64 -14.00
N ILE A 55 -0.90 2.80 -13.40
CA ILE A 55 -1.38 3.16 -12.06
C ILE A 55 -2.92 3.17 -12.03
N GLU A 56 -3.56 3.76 -13.03
CA GLU A 56 -5.03 3.81 -13.12
C GLU A 56 -5.62 2.40 -13.25
N LYS A 57 -5.02 1.54 -14.09
CA LYS A 57 -5.43 0.13 -14.21
C LYS A 57 -5.30 -0.62 -12.87
N ILE A 58 -4.21 -0.40 -12.13
CA ILE A 58 -4.01 -1.00 -10.80
C ILE A 58 -5.10 -0.53 -9.82
N ARG A 59 -5.43 0.77 -9.83
CA ARG A 59 -6.43 1.36 -8.94
C ARG A 59 -7.83 0.87 -9.22
N LEU A 60 -8.19 0.72 -10.50
CA LEU A 60 -9.51 0.26 -10.93
C LEU A 60 -9.65 -1.27 -10.88
N ASN A 61 -8.59 -2.00 -10.55
CA ASN A 61 -8.62 -3.46 -10.57
C ASN A 61 -9.23 -4.06 -9.30
N ASP A 62 -10.43 -4.63 -9.45
CA ASP A 62 -11.08 -5.42 -8.41
C ASP A 62 -10.58 -6.87 -8.32
N ALA A 63 -9.66 -7.31 -9.19
CA ALA A 63 -9.14 -8.68 -9.12
C ALA A 63 -8.26 -8.94 -7.89
N LEU A 64 -7.77 -7.89 -7.22
CA LEU A 64 -7.23 -7.96 -5.84
C LEU A 64 -8.25 -7.44 -4.82
N SER A 65 -9.54 -7.70 -5.03
CA SER A 65 -10.58 -7.32 -4.06
C SER A 65 -10.22 -7.83 -2.67
N LYS A 66 -10.43 -6.94 -1.70
CA LYS A 66 -10.22 -7.18 -0.28
C LYS A 66 -11.05 -8.34 0.24
N GLU A 67 -12.15 -8.69 -0.42
CA GLU A 67 -13.00 -9.83 -0.09
C GLU A 67 -12.36 -11.19 -0.44
N LYS A 68 -11.39 -11.21 -1.35
CA LYS A 68 -10.79 -12.44 -1.88
C LYS A 68 -9.40 -12.73 -1.35
N TYR A 69 -8.70 -11.71 -0.84
CA TYR A 69 -7.31 -11.81 -0.42
C TYR A 69 -7.12 -11.27 0.98
N GLU A 70 -6.23 -11.93 1.72
CA GLU A 70 -5.84 -11.51 3.05
C GLU A 70 -4.81 -10.37 3.01
N PRO A 71 -4.81 -9.47 4.02
CA PRO A 71 -3.75 -8.49 4.18
C PRO A 71 -2.41 -9.19 4.48
N ILE A 72 -1.34 -8.71 3.86
CA ILE A 72 0.00 -9.29 3.99
C ILE A 72 0.92 -8.27 4.65
N LEU A 73 1.63 -8.68 5.71
CA LEU A 73 2.68 -7.87 6.33
C LEU A 73 3.82 -7.63 5.32
N LYS A 74 4.03 -6.37 4.99
CA LYS A 74 5.07 -5.91 4.07
C LYS A 74 6.30 -5.39 4.78
N ASP A 75 6.08 -4.62 5.84
CA ASP A 75 7.12 -3.86 6.50
C ASP A 75 6.68 -3.46 7.91
N VAL A 76 7.60 -2.89 8.68
CA VAL A 76 7.35 -2.31 9.99
C VAL A 76 7.95 -0.91 10.03
N PHE A 77 7.19 0.05 10.54
CA PHE A 77 7.66 1.42 10.75
C PHE A 77 7.31 1.92 12.14
N GLY A 78 8.32 2.11 12.99
CA GLY A 78 8.11 2.50 14.38
C GLY A 78 7.21 1.48 15.11
N PHE A 79 6.05 1.95 15.59
CA PHE A 79 5.04 1.11 16.26
C PHE A 79 3.88 0.70 15.34
N TYR A 80 4.12 0.68 14.02
CA TYR A 80 3.12 0.34 13.01
C TYR A 80 3.57 -0.86 12.18
N ASN A 81 2.63 -1.78 11.96
CA ASN A 81 2.72 -2.78 10.91
C ASN A 81 2.23 -2.18 9.59
N ILE A 82 2.99 -2.36 8.51
CA ILE A 82 2.59 -1.94 7.17
C ILE A 82 2.07 -3.16 6.42
N LEU A 83 0.78 -3.16 6.11
CA LEU A 83 0.09 -4.26 5.46
C LEU A 83 -0.26 -3.86 4.02
N GLY A 84 0.04 -4.72 3.05
CA GLY A 84 -0.51 -4.61 1.71
C GLY A 84 -1.84 -5.35 1.63
N TRP A 85 -2.91 -4.67 1.21
CA TRP A 85 -4.22 -5.28 1.06
C TRP A 85 -5.00 -4.67 -0.11
N GLY A 86 -5.24 -5.50 -1.13
CA GLY A 86 -5.64 -5.03 -2.45
C GLY A 86 -4.54 -4.21 -3.12
N ALA A 87 -4.90 -3.05 -3.67
CA ALA A 87 -3.95 -2.11 -4.25
C ALA A 87 -3.38 -1.09 -3.24
N ASP A 88 -3.79 -1.17 -1.97
CA ASP A 88 -3.48 -0.17 -0.94
C ASP A 88 -2.47 -0.68 0.09
N LEU A 89 -1.80 0.26 0.77
CA LEU A 89 -1.06 0.02 2.00
C LEU A 89 -1.85 0.52 3.22
N TYR A 90 -1.72 -0.21 4.32
CA TYR A 90 -2.31 0.13 5.61
C TYR A 90 -1.22 0.16 6.67
N GLY A 91 -1.09 1.29 7.36
CA GLY A 91 -0.36 1.40 8.61
C GLY A 91 -1.31 1.06 9.76
N VAL A 92 -1.04 -0.05 10.44
CA VAL A 92 -1.83 -0.50 11.60
C VAL A 92 -0.97 -0.43 12.86
N PRO A 93 -1.36 0.36 13.87
CA PRO A 93 -0.65 0.42 15.14
C PRO A 93 -0.57 -0.95 15.80
N VAL A 94 0.63 -1.34 16.25
CA VAL A 94 0.86 -2.62 16.96
C VAL A 94 0.02 -2.72 18.24
N SER A 95 -0.27 -1.57 18.88
CA SER A 95 -1.08 -1.51 20.09
C SER A 95 -2.54 -1.92 19.91
N LEU A 96 -3.05 -2.00 18.68
CA LEU A 96 -4.40 -2.53 18.41
C LEU A 96 -4.48 -4.05 18.61
N GLY A 97 -3.35 -4.74 18.71
CA GLY A 97 -3.31 -6.19 18.85
C GLY A 97 -3.81 -6.90 17.59
N GLU A 98 -4.41 -8.07 17.78
CA GLU A 98 -4.99 -8.86 16.69
C GLU A 98 -6.26 -8.19 16.17
N ILE A 99 -6.25 -7.80 14.90
CA ILE A 99 -7.37 -7.11 14.26
C ILE A 99 -7.72 -7.80 12.94
N ASN A 100 -9.01 -8.02 12.72
CA ASN A 100 -9.51 -8.53 11.45
C ASN A 100 -9.93 -7.35 10.56
N LEU A 101 -9.11 -7.06 9.55
CA LEU A 101 -9.35 -5.93 8.65
C LEU A 101 -10.62 -6.07 7.80
N HIS A 102 -11.16 -7.28 7.61
CA HIS A 102 -12.41 -7.51 6.88
C HIS A 102 -13.65 -7.04 7.64
N THR A 103 -13.59 -7.04 8.97
CA THR A 103 -14.78 -6.83 9.81
C THR A 103 -14.82 -5.43 10.41
N ILE A 104 -13.72 -4.69 10.38
CA ILE A 104 -13.66 -3.34 10.92
C ILE A 104 -14.01 -2.30 9.87
N LYS A 105 -14.58 -1.20 10.32
CA LYS A 105 -14.62 0.03 9.56
C LYS A 105 -13.39 0.85 9.91
N ILE A 106 -12.46 1.00 8.97
CA ILE A 106 -11.19 1.71 9.18
C ILE A 106 -11.39 3.12 9.77
N SER A 107 -12.46 3.82 9.35
CA SER A 107 -12.79 5.16 9.86
C SER A 107 -13.03 5.22 11.37
N ASP A 108 -13.35 4.09 12.01
CA ASP A 108 -13.59 4.03 13.46
C ASP A 108 -12.26 3.94 14.24
N TYR A 109 -11.14 3.72 13.54
CA TYR A 109 -9.80 3.59 14.10
C TYR A 109 -8.90 4.70 13.54
N PRO A 110 -8.87 5.90 14.15
CA PRO A 110 -8.14 7.05 13.62
C PRO A 110 -6.62 6.81 13.54
N GLY A 111 -6.11 5.83 14.28
CA GLY A 111 -4.71 5.41 14.20
C GLY A 111 -4.40 4.48 13.03
N ILE A 112 -5.39 3.93 12.31
CA ILE A 112 -5.16 3.17 11.08
C ILE A 112 -5.09 4.14 9.92
N ILE A 113 -3.96 4.13 9.22
CA ILE A 113 -3.66 5.07 8.13
C ILE A 113 -3.56 4.28 6.84
N LYS A 114 -4.08 4.85 5.75
CA LYS A 114 -4.16 4.19 4.46
C LYS A 114 -3.57 5.10 3.40
N SER A 115 -2.64 4.57 2.61
CA SER A 115 -2.14 5.27 1.44
C SER A 115 -1.81 4.31 0.29
N PHE A 116 -1.65 4.87 -0.90
CA PHE A 116 -1.24 4.14 -2.08
C PHE A 116 0.29 4.09 -2.22
N TYR A 117 0.98 5.09 -1.69
CA TYR A 117 2.44 5.20 -1.73
C TYR A 117 3.01 5.02 -0.32
N ARG A 118 4.15 4.33 -0.24
CA ARG A 118 4.80 4.07 1.04
C ARG A 118 5.22 5.38 1.72
N ASP A 119 5.83 6.30 0.99
CA ASP A 119 6.36 7.53 1.59
C ASP A 119 5.25 8.43 2.13
N ASP A 120 4.13 8.51 1.41
CA ASP A 120 2.92 9.20 1.88
C ASP A 120 2.37 8.54 3.15
N LEU A 121 2.29 7.19 3.17
CA LEU A 121 1.87 6.45 4.35
C LEU A 121 2.75 6.77 5.57
N ILE A 122 4.07 6.73 5.38
CA ILE A 122 5.03 7.02 6.45
C ILE A 122 4.85 8.44 6.96
N LYS A 123 4.76 9.42 6.06
CA LYS A 123 4.57 10.82 6.42
C LYS A 123 3.29 11.03 7.22
N GLU A 124 2.18 10.43 6.80
CA GLU A 124 0.91 10.49 7.51
C GLU A 124 1.00 9.85 8.90
N ILE A 125 1.69 8.72 9.05
CA ILE A 125 1.97 8.09 10.36
C ILE A 125 2.72 9.05 11.28
N GLU A 126 3.79 9.67 10.78
CA GLU A 126 4.57 10.62 11.57
C GLU A 126 3.77 11.86 11.98
N GLU A 127 2.94 12.38 11.07
CA GLU A 127 2.05 13.51 11.35
C GLU A 127 1.00 13.15 12.41
N PHE A 128 0.40 11.96 12.30
CA PHE A 128 -0.55 11.44 13.27
C PHE A 128 0.09 11.32 14.66
N CYS A 129 1.23 10.62 14.78
CA CYS A 129 1.94 10.46 16.05
C CYS A 129 2.32 11.82 16.69
N ARG A 130 2.78 12.78 15.88
CA ARG A 130 3.09 14.15 16.36
C ARG A 130 1.85 14.88 16.86
N SER A 131 0.70 14.66 16.24
CA SER A 131 -0.56 15.28 16.66
C SER A 131 -1.05 14.71 18.00
N GLU A 132 -1.01 13.39 18.16
CA GLU A 132 -1.45 12.72 19.38
C GLU A 132 -0.55 13.07 20.57
N HIS A 133 0.77 13.13 20.35
CA HIS A 133 1.72 13.53 21.39
C HIS A 133 1.51 14.99 21.86
N ARG A 134 1.07 15.90 20.97
CA ARG A 134 0.71 17.27 21.36
C ARG A 134 -0.55 17.28 22.23
N LYS A 135 -1.62 16.62 21.79
CA LYS A 135 -2.88 16.53 22.57
C LYS A 135 -2.66 15.98 23.98
N MET A 136 -1.85 14.93 24.12
CA MET A 136 -1.55 14.35 25.44
C MET A 136 -0.81 15.33 26.36
N ARG A 137 0.16 16.09 25.82
CA ARG A 137 0.87 17.12 26.60
C ARG A 137 -0.06 18.22 27.07
N ASP A 138 -0.93 18.72 26.19
CA ASP A 138 -1.88 19.78 26.53
C ASP A 138 -2.90 19.32 27.58
N LEU A 139 -3.37 18.07 27.49
CA LEU A 139 -4.25 17.45 28.49
C LEU A 139 -3.57 17.27 29.86
N SER A 140 -2.27 16.94 29.88
CA SER A 140 -1.52 16.85 31.13
C SER A 140 -1.24 18.21 31.77
N ALA A 141 -1.08 19.27 30.98
CA ALA A 141 -0.86 20.63 31.48
C ALA A 141 -2.14 21.34 31.98
N GLY A 142 -3.32 20.91 31.52
CA GLY A 142 -4.62 21.47 31.91
C GLY A 142 -5.21 20.96 33.23
N ARG A 143 -4.52 20.06 33.96
CA ARG A 143 -5.01 19.47 35.22
C ARG A 143 -4.48 20.14 36.50
N GLU A 144 -3.75 21.25 36.39
CA GLU A 144 -3.18 21.98 37.53
C GLU A 144 -3.93 23.29 37.88
N GLN A 145 -5.25 23.39 37.62
CA GLN A 145 -6.07 24.53 38.06
C GLN A 145 -7.30 24.11 38.85
#